data_AF-A0A2S7TS32-F1
#
_entry.id   AF-A0A2S7TS32-F1
#
_cell.length_a   1.000
_cell.length_b   1.000
_cell.length_c   1.000
_cell.angle_alpha   90.00
_cell.angle_beta   90.00
_cell.angle_gamma   90.00
#
_symmetry.space_group_name_H-M   'P 1'
#
loop_
_entity.id
_entity.type
_entity.pdbx_description
1 polymer ?
#
loop_
_entity_poly.entity_id
_entity_poly.type
_entity_poly.pdbx_seq_one_letter_code
_entity_poly.pdbx_strand_id
1 'polypeptide(L)'
;MAIDPSEVQQQAWVEETLLLLRELLPLMSPVGRYQYRAKEHAHSIGALASACARSSESVVLLCAYGQLWDAEVVSRSVCEGTLKFMYLLQAVDTFEKRHDEYALDLFHIGLLKDHKKAEELLAGVADPEAPYWRPIQERLLSPDELTDIESRFDKYARRSLETKWGFSGLLRHLARSGDPAFSNISCFSHGYSMSSHLMHADSIGTSIALERDFRSSERRQKLHLSHLAGLLSSQVQYIYMRLKIGYRFVGHPPDDLLGAEVKIRALENKFGMAYEEWLNCEYRDE
;
A
#
# COMPACT_ATOMS: atom_id res chain seq x y z
N MET A 1 15.28 -30.41 -17.75
CA MET A 1 13.98 -30.02 -17.15
C MET A 1 13.45 -28.90 -18.04
N ALA A 2 12.33 -29.10 -18.74
CA ALA A 2 11.73 -28.02 -19.51
C ALA A 2 11.18 -26.98 -18.53
N ILE A 3 11.46 -25.70 -18.75
CA ILE A 3 10.90 -24.60 -17.96
C ILE A 3 9.39 -24.60 -18.24
N ASP A 4 8.56 -24.50 -17.21
CA ASP A 4 7.11 -24.41 -17.37
C ASP A 4 6.78 -23.14 -18.18
N PRO A 5 6.01 -23.22 -19.28
CA PRO A 5 5.63 -22.05 -20.07
C PRO A 5 5.03 -20.90 -19.24
N SER A 6 4.36 -21.21 -18.12
CA SER A 6 3.85 -20.18 -17.20
C SER A 6 4.92 -19.47 -16.38
N GLU A 7 6.05 -20.13 -16.07
CA GLU A 7 7.19 -19.47 -15.43
C GLU A 7 7.84 -18.46 -16.37
N VAL A 8 7.96 -18.80 -17.66
CA VAL A 8 8.47 -17.88 -18.70
C VAL A 8 7.54 -16.67 -18.84
N GLN A 9 6.23 -16.91 -18.89
CA GLN A 9 5.24 -15.85 -18.99
C GLN A 9 5.23 -14.95 -17.74
N GLN A 10 5.29 -15.54 -16.54
CA GLN A 10 5.40 -14.80 -15.28
C GLN A 10 6.62 -13.89 -15.28
N GLN A 11 7.79 -14.43 -15.65
CA GLN A 11 9.02 -13.65 -15.65
C GLN A 11 8.95 -12.47 -16.61
N ALA A 12 8.40 -12.67 -17.80
CA ALA A 12 8.21 -11.60 -18.78
C ALA A 12 7.30 -10.48 -18.24
N TRP A 13 6.13 -10.83 -17.67
CA TRP A 13 5.20 -9.85 -17.12
C TRP A 13 5.79 -9.06 -15.95
N VAL A 14 6.52 -9.75 -15.07
CA VAL A 14 7.21 -9.16 -13.92
C VAL A 14 8.29 -8.17 -14.37
N GLU A 15 9.15 -8.57 -15.31
CA GLU A 15 10.24 -7.73 -15.81
C GLU A 15 9.71 -6.44 -16.43
N GLU A 16 8.71 -6.56 -17.31
CA GLU A 16 8.11 -5.40 -17.95
C GLU A 16 7.39 -4.48 -16.96
N THR A 17 6.71 -5.05 -15.96
CA THR A 17 6.06 -4.27 -14.90
C THR A 17 7.10 -3.50 -14.08
N LEU A 18 8.21 -4.14 -13.72
CA LEU A 18 9.29 -3.51 -12.96
C LEU A 18 9.92 -2.35 -13.74
N LEU A 19 10.19 -2.56 -15.04
CA LEU A 19 10.71 -1.52 -15.93
C LEU A 19 9.75 -0.34 -16.02
N LEU A 20 8.45 -0.59 -16.21
CA LEU A 20 7.45 0.47 -16.26
C LEU A 20 7.36 1.23 -14.94
N LEU A 21 7.32 0.55 -13.79
CA LEU A 21 7.30 1.21 -12.48
C LEU A 21 8.48 2.20 -12.35
N ARG A 22 9.69 1.77 -12.72
CA ARG A 22 10.89 2.61 -12.67
C ARG A 22 10.83 3.78 -13.64
N GLU A 23 10.25 3.58 -14.81
CA GLU A 23 10.02 4.63 -15.80
C GLU A 23 9.02 5.69 -15.30
N LEU A 24 8.00 5.28 -14.54
CA LEU A 24 6.99 6.17 -13.99
C LEU A 24 7.48 6.95 -12.76
N LEU A 25 8.48 6.45 -12.02
CA LEU A 25 8.98 7.11 -10.81
C LEU A 25 9.50 8.54 -11.04
N PRO A 26 10.33 8.84 -12.07
CA PRO A 26 10.76 10.21 -12.37
C PRO A 26 9.62 11.20 -12.60
N LEU A 27 8.45 10.73 -13.04
CA LEU A 27 7.27 11.59 -13.23
C LEU A 27 6.77 12.17 -11.90
N MET A 28 7.18 11.66 -10.73
CA MET A 28 6.88 12.31 -9.44
C MET A 28 7.69 13.60 -9.19
N SER A 29 8.65 13.94 -10.06
CA SER A 29 9.53 15.10 -9.86
C SER A 29 8.80 16.44 -9.68
N PRO A 30 7.74 16.78 -10.44
CA PRO A 30 6.98 18.02 -10.22
C PRO A 30 6.38 18.10 -8.81
N VAL A 31 5.89 16.97 -8.28
CA VAL A 31 5.34 16.88 -6.93
C VAL A 31 6.42 17.07 -5.87
N GLY A 32 7.61 16.50 -6.09
CA GLY A 32 8.75 16.64 -5.19
C GLY A 32 9.40 18.03 -5.22
N ARG A 33 9.30 18.76 -6.33
CA ARG A 33 9.86 20.12 -6.51
C ARG A 33 8.88 21.24 -6.19
N TYR A 34 7.63 20.90 -5.90
CA TYR A 34 6.61 21.87 -5.55
C TYR A 34 7.02 22.70 -4.33
N GLN A 35 6.70 24.00 -4.36
CA GLN A 35 7.00 24.91 -3.25
C GLN A 35 5.96 24.75 -2.14
N TYR A 36 6.13 23.70 -1.34
CA TYR A 36 5.36 23.57 -0.10
C TYR A 36 5.71 24.69 0.87
N ARG A 37 4.75 25.05 1.73
CA ARG A 37 4.93 26.11 2.74
C ARG A 37 6.02 25.80 3.77
N ALA A 38 6.24 24.53 4.08
CA ALA A 38 7.27 24.05 4.99
C ALA A 38 8.07 22.90 4.36
N LYS A 39 9.33 22.71 4.77
CA LYS A 39 10.20 21.66 4.20
C LYS A 39 9.75 20.27 4.62
N GLU A 40 9.17 20.17 5.81
CA GLU A 40 8.62 18.98 6.44
C GLU A 40 7.45 18.42 5.62
N HIS A 41 6.64 19.30 5.01
CA HIS A 41 5.57 18.93 4.10
C HIS A 41 6.11 18.16 2.89
N ALA A 42 7.12 18.72 2.22
CA ALA A 42 7.78 18.08 1.09
C ALA A 42 8.42 16.75 1.49
N HIS A 43 9.07 16.71 2.66
CA HIS A 43 9.69 15.52 3.20
C HIS A 43 8.69 14.39 3.44
N SER A 44 7.56 14.64 4.13
CA SER A 44 6.55 13.61 4.41
C SER A 44 5.95 13.04 3.13
N ILE A 45 5.67 13.89 2.13
CA ILE A 45 5.15 13.45 0.82
C ILE A 45 6.19 12.61 0.07
N GLY A 46 7.44 13.05 0.03
CA GLY A 46 8.54 12.31 -0.58
C GLY A 46 8.79 10.97 0.11
N ALA A 47 8.77 10.93 1.43
CA ALA A 47 8.95 9.72 2.23
C ALA A 47 7.82 8.71 1.97
N LEU A 48 6.56 9.16 1.97
CA LEU A 48 5.40 8.32 1.67
C LEU A 48 5.44 7.76 0.25
N ALA A 49 5.73 8.60 -0.75
CA ALA A 49 5.86 8.17 -2.14
C ALA A 49 7.00 7.16 -2.32
N SER A 50 8.15 7.40 -1.68
CA SER A 50 9.33 6.52 -1.72
C SER A 50 9.07 5.18 -1.03
N ALA A 51 8.35 5.19 0.09
CA ALA A 51 7.94 3.95 0.77
C ALA A 51 7.03 3.11 -0.13
N CYS A 52 6.01 3.73 -0.75
CA CYS A 52 5.13 3.04 -1.69
C CYS A 52 5.89 2.46 -2.89
N ALA A 53 6.84 3.22 -3.46
CA ALA A 53 7.65 2.77 -4.60
C ALA A 53 8.48 1.52 -4.26
N ARG A 54 9.19 1.53 -3.13
CA ARG A 54 10.01 0.38 -2.67
C ARG A 54 9.15 -0.85 -2.37
N SER A 55 7.99 -0.65 -1.74
CA SER A 55 7.05 -1.74 -1.49
C SER A 55 6.46 -2.29 -2.80
N SER A 56 6.15 -1.45 -3.78
CA SER A 56 5.71 -1.92 -5.11
C SER A 56 6.78 -2.76 -5.82
N GLU A 57 8.04 -2.34 -5.79
CA GLU A 57 9.13 -3.19 -6.34
C GLU A 57 9.21 -4.53 -5.59
N SER A 58 9.02 -4.52 -4.26
CA SER A 58 9.04 -5.74 -3.45
C SER A 58 7.89 -6.69 -3.80
N VAL A 59 6.68 -6.16 -4.07
CA VAL A 59 5.54 -6.95 -4.59
C VAL A 59 5.91 -7.62 -5.91
N VAL A 60 6.49 -6.86 -6.85
CA VAL A 60 6.87 -7.38 -8.18
C VAL A 60 7.96 -8.44 -8.07
N LEU A 61 8.93 -8.27 -7.16
CA LEU A 61 9.97 -9.28 -6.91
C LEU A 61 9.37 -10.57 -6.31
N LEU A 62 8.45 -10.48 -5.36
CA LEU A 62 7.75 -11.68 -4.84
C LEU A 62 6.94 -12.38 -5.93
N CYS A 63 6.32 -11.61 -6.82
CA CYS A 63 5.64 -12.13 -8.01
C CYS A 63 6.58 -12.89 -8.94
N ALA A 64 7.84 -12.45 -9.09
CA ALA A 64 8.87 -13.15 -9.86
C ALA A 64 9.11 -14.59 -9.38
N TYR A 65 9.02 -14.82 -8.08
CA TYR A 65 9.20 -16.12 -7.43
C TYR A 65 7.88 -16.89 -7.23
N GLY A 66 6.78 -16.42 -7.82
CA GLY A 66 5.46 -17.03 -7.66
C GLY A 66 4.85 -16.92 -6.26
N GLN A 67 5.45 -16.10 -5.37
CA GLN A 67 4.99 -15.91 -3.98
C GLN A 67 3.82 -14.90 -3.92
N LEU A 68 2.75 -15.17 -4.66
CA LEU A 68 1.68 -14.18 -4.88
C LEU A 68 0.91 -13.83 -3.60
N TRP A 69 0.77 -14.76 -2.66
CA TRP A 69 0.06 -14.50 -1.40
C TRP A 69 0.89 -13.62 -0.45
N ASP A 70 2.20 -13.79 -0.41
CA ASP A 70 3.08 -12.86 0.32
C ASP A 70 3.12 -11.49 -0.37
N ALA A 71 3.06 -11.48 -1.70
CA ALA A 71 2.96 -10.25 -2.48
C ALA A 71 1.68 -9.46 -2.15
N GLU A 72 0.54 -10.11 -1.90
CA GLU A 72 -0.70 -9.48 -1.41
C GLU A 72 -0.50 -8.78 -0.05
N VAL A 73 0.20 -9.43 0.88
CA VAL A 73 0.50 -8.85 2.20
C VAL A 73 1.32 -7.56 2.06
N VAL A 74 2.34 -7.56 1.19
CA VAL A 74 3.15 -6.36 0.94
C VAL A 74 2.34 -5.29 0.17
N SER A 75 1.52 -5.70 -0.80
CA SER A 75 0.66 -4.82 -1.62
C SER A 75 -0.31 -4.00 -0.76
N ARG A 76 -0.76 -4.54 0.38
CA ARG A 76 -1.56 -3.80 1.38
C ARG A 76 -0.92 -2.47 1.79
N SER A 77 0.39 -2.47 2.03
CA SER A 77 1.13 -1.25 2.43
C SER A 77 1.17 -0.20 1.31
N VAL A 78 1.29 -0.64 0.05
CA VAL A 78 1.25 0.24 -1.12
C VAL A 78 -0.14 0.85 -1.28
N CYS A 79 -1.18 0.03 -1.13
CA CYS A 79 -2.57 0.46 -1.21
C CYS A 79 -2.88 1.52 -0.15
N GLU A 80 -2.59 1.25 1.13
CA GLU A 80 -2.80 2.21 2.22
C GLU A 80 -1.97 3.48 2.04
N GLY A 81 -0.70 3.34 1.63
CA GLY A 81 0.16 4.49 1.37
C GLY A 81 -0.36 5.36 0.23
N THR A 82 -0.92 4.74 -0.80
CA THR A 82 -1.58 5.44 -1.92
C THR A 82 -2.82 6.18 -1.46
N LEU A 83 -3.68 5.56 -0.64
CA LEU A 83 -4.86 6.23 -0.07
C LEU A 83 -4.47 7.43 0.80
N LYS A 84 -3.44 7.27 1.65
CA LYS A 84 -2.90 8.36 2.48
C LYS A 84 -2.37 9.50 1.61
N PHE A 85 -1.64 9.17 0.55
CA PHE A 85 -1.12 10.14 -0.41
C PHE A 85 -2.25 10.91 -1.10
N MET A 86 -3.25 10.20 -1.62
CA MET A 86 -4.42 10.79 -2.29
C MET A 86 -5.23 11.66 -1.34
N TYR A 87 -5.37 11.24 -0.09
CA TYR A 87 -6.06 12.01 0.94
C TYR A 87 -5.27 13.26 1.34
N LEU A 88 -3.96 13.18 1.54
CA LEU A 88 -3.12 14.36 1.81
C LEU A 88 -3.22 15.38 0.68
N LEU A 89 -3.07 14.94 -0.57
CA LEU A 89 -3.01 15.81 -1.74
C LEU A 89 -4.36 16.00 -2.44
N GLN A 90 -5.48 15.73 -1.76
CA GLN A 90 -6.81 15.87 -2.36
C GLN A 90 -7.08 17.32 -2.76
N ALA A 91 -6.75 18.27 -1.88
CA ALA A 91 -7.01 19.70 -2.03
C ALA A 91 -6.00 20.53 -1.22
N VAL A 92 -5.57 21.67 -1.78
CA VAL A 92 -4.52 22.53 -1.22
C VAL A 92 -4.92 23.18 0.11
N ASP A 93 -6.20 23.53 0.26
CA ASP A 93 -6.77 24.20 1.43
C ASP A 93 -6.80 23.33 2.69
N THR A 94 -6.93 22.01 2.52
CA THR A 94 -6.97 21.04 3.63
C THR A 94 -5.62 20.37 3.90
N PHE A 95 -4.62 20.62 3.07
CA PHE A 95 -3.33 19.94 3.11
C PHE A 95 -2.62 20.04 4.45
N GLU A 96 -2.40 21.26 4.97
CA GLU A 96 -1.64 21.48 6.20
C GLU A 96 -2.27 20.75 7.39
N LYS A 97 -3.58 20.93 7.57
CA LYS A 97 -4.31 20.23 8.64
C LYS A 97 -4.17 18.71 8.53
N ARG A 98 -4.27 18.16 7.32
CA ARG A 98 -4.11 16.71 7.11
C ARG A 98 -2.66 16.26 7.29
N HIS A 99 -1.69 17.10 6.94
CA HIS A 99 -0.28 16.84 7.18
C HIS A 99 0.02 16.82 8.68
N ASP A 100 -0.45 17.81 9.46
CA ASP A 100 -0.30 17.83 10.92
C ASP A 100 -0.90 16.58 11.55
N GLU A 101 -2.13 16.23 11.17
CA GLU A 101 -2.77 14.99 11.62
C GLU A 101 -1.93 13.74 11.30
N TYR A 102 -1.37 13.66 10.08
CA TYR A 102 -0.64 12.49 9.59
C TYR A 102 0.76 12.35 10.19
N ALA A 103 1.53 13.44 10.14
CA ALA A 103 2.97 13.44 10.40
C ALA A 103 3.28 13.77 11.86
N LEU A 104 2.38 14.48 12.55
CA LEU A 104 2.59 14.89 13.95
C LEU A 104 1.66 14.12 14.88
N ASP A 105 0.35 14.22 14.69
CA ASP A 105 -0.60 13.68 15.68
C ASP A 105 -0.58 12.14 15.70
N LEU A 106 -0.68 11.49 14.54
CA LEU A 106 -0.56 10.03 14.46
C LEU A 106 0.81 9.53 14.90
N PHE A 107 1.87 10.31 14.68
CA PHE A 107 3.21 9.96 15.13
C PHE A 107 3.27 9.93 16.66
N HIS A 108 2.81 10.99 17.34
CA HIS A 108 2.77 11.02 18.80
C HIS A 108 1.84 9.94 19.39
N ILE A 109 0.69 9.68 18.77
CA ILE A 109 -0.18 8.57 19.18
C ILE A 109 0.54 7.22 19.03
N GLY A 110 1.33 7.05 17.97
CA GLY A 110 2.20 5.91 17.77
C GLY A 110 3.23 5.75 18.89
N LEU A 111 3.89 6.83 19.29
CA LEU A 111 4.85 6.83 20.40
C LEU A 111 4.22 6.36 21.72
N LEU A 112 3.00 6.79 22.04
CA LEU A 112 2.30 6.32 23.24
C LEU A 112 2.07 4.80 23.23
N LYS A 113 1.67 4.25 22.07
CA LYS A 113 1.45 2.81 21.92
C LYS A 113 2.75 2.03 22.04
N ASP A 114 3.81 2.55 21.45
CA ASP A 114 5.12 1.90 21.45
C ASP A 114 5.78 1.97 22.82
N HIS A 115 5.65 3.09 23.54
CA HIS A 115 6.03 3.21 24.95
C HIS A 115 5.32 2.16 25.80
N LYS A 116 3.99 2.06 25.71
CA LYS A 116 3.22 1.06 26.47
C LYS A 116 3.64 -0.37 26.18
N LYS A 117 3.89 -0.72 24.91
CA LYS A 117 4.40 -2.06 24.54
C LYS A 117 5.80 -2.32 25.09
N ALA A 118 6.66 -1.30 25.07
CA ALA A 118 8.01 -1.39 25.63
C ALA A 118 7.96 -1.60 27.16
N GLU A 119 7.10 -0.86 27.87
CA GLU A 119 6.86 -1.07 29.30
C GLU A 119 6.35 -2.48 29.60
N GLU A 120 5.33 -2.96 28.88
CA GLU A 120 4.76 -4.30 29.05
C GLU A 120 5.81 -5.40 28.81
N LEU A 121 6.67 -5.22 27.81
CA LEU A 121 7.77 -6.15 27.53
C LEU A 121 8.81 -6.15 28.65
N LEU A 122 9.27 -4.98 29.10
CA LEU A 122 10.29 -4.85 30.15
C LEU A 122 9.77 -5.32 31.52
N ALA A 123 8.47 -5.17 31.80
CA ALA A 123 7.86 -5.71 33.01
C ALA A 123 7.82 -7.24 33.03
N GLY A 124 7.89 -7.90 31.86
CA GLY A 124 7.78 -9.35 31.72
C GLY A 124 9.11 -10.11 31.80
N VAL A 125 10.25 -9.41 31.92
CA VAL A 125 11.59 -10.01 31.81
C VAL A 125 12.30 -10.02 33.16
N ALA A 126 13.22 -10.97 33.37
CA ALA A 126 13.85 -11.18 34.68
C ALA A 126 14.81 -10.05 35.10
N ASP A 127 15.48 -9.42 34.13
CA ASP A 127 16.39 -8.29 34.34
C ASP A 127 16.15 -7.26 33.23
N PRO A 128 15.23 -6.30 33.42
CA PRO A 128 14.93 -5.26 32.43
C PRO A 128 16.06 -4.27 32.22
N GLU A 129 17.04 -4.20 33.13
CA GLU A 129 18.18 -3.28 33.07
C GLU A 129 19.38 -3.85 32.30
N ALA A 130 19.30 -5.12 31.89
CA ALA A 130 20.37 -5.77 31.17
C ALA A 130 20.69 -5.05 29.84
N PRO A 131 21.96 -4.95 29.42
CA PRO A 131 22.36 -4.16 28.24
C PRO A 131 21.67 -4.52 26.93
N TYR A 132 21.18 -5.76 26.77
CA TYR A 132 20.48 -6.20 25.56
C TYR A 132 19.06 -5.62 25.45
N TRP A 133 18.48 -5.10 26.54
CA TRP A 133 17.20 -4.39 26.54
C TRP A 133 17.32 -2.90 26.24
N ARG A 134 18.52 -2.34 26.17
CA ARG A 134 18.73 -0.91 25.88
C ARG A 134 17.93 -0.41 24.65
N PRO A 135 17.85 -1.14 23.52
CA PRO A 135 17.05 -0.68 22.38
C PRO A 135 15.54 -0.55 22.67
N ILE A 136 15.02 -1.28 23.66
CA ILE A 136 13.62 -1.20 24.10
C ILE A 136 13.46 -0.08 25.14
N GLN A 137 14.42 0.06 26.06
CA GLN A 137 14.46 1.17 27.02
C GLN A 137 14.51 2.53 26.33
N GLU A 138 15.28 2.66 25.25
CA GLU A 138 15.38 3.89 24.43
C GLU A 138 14.07 4.27 23.73
N ARG A 139 13.08 3.37 23.69
CA ARG A 139 11.73 3.65 23.18
C ARG A 139 10.78 4.17 24.25
N LEU A 140 11.17 4.13 25.52
CA LEU A 140 10.36 4.69 26.60
C LEU A 140 10.40 6.22 26.53
N LEU A 141 9.22 6.83 26.60
CA LEU A 141 9.09 8.28 26.76
C LEU A 141 9.49 8.67 28.18
N SER A 142 10.10 9.84 28.32
CA SER A 142 10.26 10.45 29.64
C SER A 142 8.89 10.81 30.25
N PRO A 143 8.77 10.92 31.59
CA PRO A 143 7.51 11.29 32.23
C PRO A 143 6.91 12.60 31.71
N ASP A 144 7.76 13.57 31.39
CA ASP A 144 7.35 14.88 30.87
C ASP A 144 6.80 14.75 29.43
N GLU A 145 7.48 14.00 28.56
CA GLU A 145 7.01 13.73 27.19
C GLU A 145 5.69 12.94 27.17
N LEU A 146 5.58 11.93 28.04
CA LEU A 146 4.37 11.15 28.18
C LEU A 146 3.19 12.06 28.57
N THR A 147 3.37 12.88 29.60
CA THR A 147 2.35 13.81 30.09
C THR A 147 1.96 14.83 29.02
N ASP A 148 2.92 15.39 28.29
CA ASP A 148 2.65 16.33 27.19
C ASP A 148 1.77 15.67 26.12
N ILE A 149 2.17 14.52 25.59
CA ILE A 149 1.43 13.86 24.52
C ILE A 149 0.04 13.42 25.01
N GLU A 150 -0.07 12.94 26.25
CA GLU A 150 -1.36 12.52 26.80
C GLU A 150 -2.34 13.68 26.98
N SER A 151 -1.83 14.86 27.34
CA SER A 151 -2.64 16.07 27.48
C SER A 151 -3.20 16.60 26.15
N ARG A 152 -2.51 16.32 25.04
CA ARG A 152 -2.88 16.78 23.69
C ARG A 152 -4.04 15.99 23.08
N PHE A 153 -4.17 14.71 23.45
CA PHE A 153 -5.21 13.83 22.89
C PHE A 153 -5.87 13.00 23.98
N ASP A 154 -7.16 13.20 24.20
CA ASP A 154 -7.95 12.26 24.97
C ASP A 154 -8.13 10.92 24.23
N LYS A 155 -8.57 9.88 24.93
CA LYS A 155 -8.75 8.53 24.37
C LYS A 155 -9.70 8.51 23.16
N TYR A 156 -10.72 9.37 23.14
CA TYR A 156 -11.70 9.43 22.07
C TYR A 156 -11.09 10.07 20.82
N ALA A 157 -10.38 11.19 20.97
CA ALA A 157 -9.65 11.88 19.92
C ALA A 157 -8.63 10.95 19.26
N ARG A 158 -7.85 10.20 20.06
CA ARG A 158 -6.89 9.21 19.53
C ARG A 158 -7.60 8.18 18.64
N ARG A 159 -8.66 7.55 19.15
CA ARG A 159 -9.42 6.54 18.40
C ARG A 159 -10.07 7.10 17.14
N SER A 160 -10.59 8.33 17.23
CA SER A 160 -11.21 9.00 16.09
C SER A 160 -10.21 9.25 14.97
N LEU A 161 -9.02 9.76 15.32
CA LEU A 161 -7.96 10.03 14.35
C LEU A 161 -7.45 8.74 13.70
N GLU A 162 -7.23 7.68 14.47
CA GLU A 162 -6.82 6.37 13.94
C GLU A 162 -7.87 5.77 13.01
N THR A 163 -9.16 5.89 13.37
CA THR A 163 -10.26 5.41 12.53
C THR A 163 -10.32 6.18 11.22
N LYS A 164 -10.11 7.50 11.27
CA LYS A 164 -10.09 8.39 10.10
C LYS A 164 -8.95 8.04 9.14
N TRP A 165 -7.76 7.80 9.67
CA TRP A 165 -6.54 7.52 8.89
C TRP A 165 -6.30 6.04 8.58
N GLY A 166 -7.11 5.15 9.15
CA GLY A 166 -7.18 3.75 8.74
C GLY A 166 -7.77 3.60 7.33
N PHE A 167 -7.48 2.45 6.69
CA PHE A 167 -7.90 2.14 5.32
C PHE A 167 -9.38 2.47 5.06
N SER A 168 -10.30 1.89 5.86
CA SER A 168 -11.73 2.06 5.67
C SER A 168 -12.20 3.50 5.89
N GLY A 169 -11.51 4.27 6.75
CA GLY A 169 -11.79 5.69 6.98
C GLY A 169 -11.44 6.52 5.76
N LEU A 170 -10.21 6.37 5.26
CA LEU A 170 -9.72 7.07 4.07
C LEU A 170 -10.52 6.70 2.82
N LEU A 171 -10.75 5.41 2.59
CA LEU A 171 -11.50 4.92 1.45
C LEU A 171 -12.91 5.51 1.41
N ARG A 172 -13.62 5.46 2.54
CA ARG A 172 -14.97 6.02 2.68
C ARG A 172 -14.98 7.52 2.46
N HIS A 173 -14.00 8.24 3.01
CA HIS A 173 -13.89 9.69 2.84
C HIS A 173 -13.71 10.06 1.36
N LEU A 174 -12.74 9.43 0.69
CA LEU A 174 -12.44 9.70 -0.72
C LEU A 174 -13.61 9.34 -1.62
N ALA A 175 -14.24 8.17 -1.43
CA ALA A 175 -15.40 7.74 -2.21
C ALA A 175 -16.61 8.68 -2.07
N ARG A 176 -16.80 9.31 -0.90
CA ARG A 176 -17.93 10.22 -0.62
C ARG A 176 -17.65 11.68 -0.94
N SER A 177 -16.43 12.01 -1.39
CA SER A 177 -16.03 13.40 -1.62
C SER A 177 -16.69 14.05 -2.83
N GLY A 178 -17.33 13.28 -3.71
CA GLY A 178 -17.89 13.77 -4.97
C GLY A 178 -16.84 14.07 -6.05
N ASP A 179 -15.56 13.86 -5.75
CA ASP A 179 -14.46 14.06 -6.69
C ASP A 179 -14.40 12.91 -7.71
N PRO A 180 -14.55 13.19 -9.03
CA PRO A 180 -14.53 12.16 -10.06
C PRO A 180 -13.24 11.33 -10.11
N ALA A 181 -12.13 11.84 -9.57
CA ALA A 181 -10.89 11.07 -9.48
C ALA A 181 -11.00 9.83 -8.58
N PHE A 182 -12.01 9.75 -7.71
CA PHE A 182 -12.21 8.65 -6.76
C PHE A 182 -13.47 7.82 -7.03
N SER A 183 -14.11 7.96 -8.20
CA SER A 183 -15.40 7.30 -8.50
C SER A 183 -15.37 5.77 -8.35
N ASN A 184 -14.22 5.15 -8.60
CA ASN A 184 -14.04 3.70 -8.55
C ASN A 184 -13.12 3.24 -7.40
N ILE A 185 -12.78 4.12 -6.45
CA ILE A 185 -11.77 3.83 -5.44
C ILE A 185 -12.11 2.63 -4.56
N SER A 186 -13.42 2.32 -4.42
CA SER A 186 -13.93 1.17 -3.66
C SER A 186 -13.39 -0.18 -4.15
N CYS A 187 -12.87 -0.27 -5.37
CA CYS A 187 -12.27 -1.51 -5.90
C CYS A 187 -11.10 -2.02 -5.04
N PHE A 188 -10.43 -1.15 -4.27
CA PHE A 188 -9.34 -1.57 -3.35
C PHE A 188 -9.82 -2.42 -2.18
N SER A 189 -11.12 -2.43 -1.88
CA SER A 189 -11.65 -3.17 -0.73
C SER A 189 -11.37 -4.66 -0.83
N HIS A 190 -11.47 -5.24 -2.04
CA HIS A 190 -11.29 -6.69 -2.22
C HIS A 190 -9.86 -7.13 -1.90
N GLY A 191 -8.86 -6.54 -2.56
CA GLY A 191 -7.44 -6.84 -2.28
C GLY A 191 -7.05 -6.54 -0.83
N TYR A 192 -7.60 -5.46 -0.25
CA TYR A 192 -7.38 -5.15 1.16
C TYR A 192 -7.94 -6.21 2.12
N SER A 193 -9.17 -6.66 1.90
CA SER A 193 -9.78 -7.74 2.69
C SER A 193 -9.00 -9.04 2.58
N MET A 194 -8.59 -9.41 1.36
CA MET A 194 -7.80 -10.62 1.14
C MET A 194 -6.43 -10.57 1.83
N SER A 195 -5.68 -9.49 1.66
CA SER A 195 -4.41 -9.29 2.37
C SER A 195 -4.59 -9.22 3.88
N SER A 196 -5.75 -8.79 4.38
CA SER A 196 -6.06 -8.82 5.81
C SER A 196 -6.23 -10.24 6.34
N HIS A 197 -6.97 -11.10 5.63
CA HIS A 197 -7.11 -12.52 5.99
C HIS A 197 -5.75 -13.23 6.02
N LEU A 198 -4.92 -12.98 5.00
CA LEU A 198 -3.56 -13.53 4.90
C LEU A 198 -2.67 -13.05 6.06
N MET A 199 -2.63 -11.74 6.31
CA MET A 199 -1.76 -11.15 7.34
C MET A 199 -2.14 -11.57 8.76
N HIS A 200 -3.41 -11.86 9.00
CA HIS A 200 -3.88 -12.36 10.30
C HIS A 200 -3.82 -13.89 10.42
N ALA A 201 -3.43 -14.60 9.36
CA ALA A 201 -3.43 -16.06 9.30
C ALA A 201 -4.75 -16.67 9.82
N ASP A 202 -5.88 -16.05 9.50
CA ASP A 202 -7.18 -16.58 9.89
C ASP A 202 -7.57 -17.80 9.02
N SER A 203 -8.70 -18.42 9.34
CA SER A 203 -9.14 -19.62 8.62
C SER A 203 -9.33 -19.38 7.12
N ILE A 204 -9.69 -18.16 6.70
CA ILE A 204 -9.82 -17.81 5.28
C ILE A 204 -8.42 -17.68 4.66
N GLY A 205 -7.53 -16.88 5.27
CA GLY A 205 -6.19 -16.63 4.75
C GLY A 205 -5.32 -17.88 4.68
N THR A 206 -5.40 -18.76 5.68
CA THR A 206 -4.67 -20.03 5.70
C THR A 206 -5.24 -21.05 4.71
N SER A 207 -6.55 -21.01 4.43
CA SER A 207 -7.18 -21.98 3.52
C SER A 207 -6.99 -21.64 2.05
N ILE A 208 -6.92 -20.36 1.66
CA ILE A 208 -6.94 -19.97 0.24
C ILE A 208 -5.70 -20.44 -0.54
N ALA A 209 -4.54 -20.48 0.09
CA ALA A 209 -3.33 -21.02 -0.54
C ALA A 209 -3.45 -22.53 -0.76
N LEU A 210 -3.96 -23.26 0.24
CA LEU A 210 -4.17 -24.71 0.15
C LEU A 210 -5.27 -25.07 -0.85
N GLU A 211 -6.34 -24.28 -0.92
CA GLU A 211 -7.41 -24.47 -1.90
C GLU A 211 -6.88 -24.45 -3.33
N ARG A 212 -5.97 -23.51 -3.64
CA ARG A 212 -5.29 -23.45 -4.94
C ARG A 212 -4.50 -24.72 -5.26
N ASP A 213 -3.87 -25.34 -4.26
CA ASP A 213 -3.07 -26.55 -4.44
C ASP A 213 -3.92 -27.80 -4.71
N PHE A 214 -5.18 -27.81 -4.27
CA PHE A 214 -6.12 -28.90 -4.54
C PHE A 214 -6.75 -28.84 -5.94
N ARG A 215 -6.53 -27.77 -6.70
CA ARG A 215 -7.05 -27.64 -8.07
C ARG A 215 -6.25 -28.50 -9.06
N SER A 216 -6.86 -28.84 -10.19
CA SER A 216 -6.15 -29.45 -11.32
C SER A 216 -5.02 -28.53 -11.80
N SER A 217 -3.98 -29.11 -12.42
CA SER A 217 -2.81 -28.35 -12.86
C SER A 217 -3.18 -27.16 -13.76
N GLU A 218 -4.11 -27.37 -14.70
CA GLU A 218 -4.59 -26.32 -15.61
C GLU A 218 -5.33 -25.20 -14.87
N ARG A 219 -6.32 -25.54 -14.02
CA ARG A 219 -7.09 -24.56 -13.24
C ARG A 219 -6.19 -23.77 -12.31
N ARG A 220 -5.25 -24.43 -11.65
CA ARG A 220 -4.25 -23.81 -10.78
C ARG A 220 -3.38 -22.81 -11.54
N GLN A 221 -2.90 -23.19 -12.73
CA GLN A 221 -2.05 -22.33 -13.56
C GLN A 221 -2.82 -21.09 -14.06
N LYS A 222 -4.06 -21.24 -14.52
CA LYS A 222 -4.90 -20.11 -14.95
C LYS A 222 -5.24 -19.18 -13.80
N LEU A 223 -5.59 -19.72 -12.62
CA LEU A 223 -5.81 -18.92 -11.41
C LEU A 223 -4.52 -18.15 -11.03
N HIS A 224 -3.36 -18.81 -11.10
CA HIS A 224 -2.07 -18.20 -10.78
C HIS A 224 -1.77 -17.00 -11.68
N LEU A 225 -1.89 -17.17 -13.00
CA LEU A 225 -1.67 -16.09 -13.96
C LEU A 225 -2.69 -14.94 -13.81
N SER A 226 -3.96 -15.26 -13.55
CA SER A 226 -5.00 -14.26 -13.27
C SER A 226 -4.65 -13.43 -12.02
N HIS A 227 -4.24 -14.09 -10.93
CA HIS A 227 -3.83 -13.43 -9.69
C HIS A 227 -2.56 -12.57 -9.89
N LEU A 228 -1.57 -13.11 -10.61
CA LEU A 228 -0.36 -12.39 -10.98
C LEU A 228 -0.67 -11.11 -11.76
N ALA A 229 -1.47 -11.21 -12.83
CA ALA A 229 -1.88 -10.07 -13.64
C ALA A 229 -2.58 -8.99 -12.81
N GLY A 230 -3.48 -9.39 -11.89
CA GLY A 230 -4.16 -8.47 -10.97
C GLY A 230 -3.20 -7.74 -10.02
N LEU A 231 -2.23 -8.45 -9.45
CA LEU A 231 -1.23 -7.88 -8.56
C LEU A 231 -0.31 -6.87 -9.26
N LEU A 232 0.20 -7.25 -10.44
CA LEU A 232 1.08 -6.39 -11.25
C LEU A 232 0.34 -5.13 -11.73
N SER A 233 -0.88 -5.29 -12.25
CA SER A 233 -1.75 -4.18 -12.65
C SER A 233 -1.99 -3.23 -11.48
N SER A 234 -2.28 -3.76 -10.29
CA SER A 234 -2.49 -2.94 -9.10
C SER A 234 -1.29 -2.05 -8.79
N GLN A 235 -0.05 -2.55 -8.93
CA GLN A 235 1.14 -1.75 -8.64
C GLN A 235 1.30 -0.54 -9.55
N VAL A 236 1.06 -0.71 -10.86
CA VAL A 236 1.14 0.40 -11.82
C VAL A 236 -0.03 1.38 -11.65
N GLN A 237 -1.21 0.89 -11.29
CA GLN A 237 -2.35 1.75 -10.98
C GLN A 237 -2.12 2.57 -9.70
N TYR A 238 -1.45 2.01 -8.69
CA TYR A 238 -1.12 2.75 -7.46
C TYR A 238 -0.22 3.95 -7.74
N ILE A 239 0.85 3.79 -8.53
CA ILE A 239 1.70 4.95 -8.88
C ILE A 239 0.97 5.93 -9.79
N TYR A 240 0.15 5.45 -10.73
CA TYR A 240 -0.63 6.32 -11.62
C TYR A 240 -1.61 7.21 -10.86
N MET A 241 -2.30 6.69 -9.85
CA MET A 241 -3.17 7.51 -9.00
C MET A 241 -2.40 8.55 -8.20
N ARG A 242 -1.23 8.20 -7.65
CA ARG A 242 -0.37 9.15 -6.94
C ARG A 242 0.08 10.27 -7.89
N LEU A 243 0.46 9.94 -9.12
CA LEU A 243 0.79 10.92 -10.16
C LEU A 243 -0.40 11.83 -10.48
N LYS A 244 -1.57 11.25 -10.77
CA LYS A 244 -2.79 11.99 -11.11
C LYS A 244 -3.20 12.99 -10.03
N ILE A 245 -3.24 12.56 -8.77
CA ILE A 245 -3.61 13.44 -7.65
C ILE A 245 -2.50 14.45 -7.36
N GLY A 246 -1.23 14.03 -7.39
CA GLY A 246 -0.10 14.90 -7.17
C GLY A 246 -0.02 16.02 -8.22
N TYR A 247 -0.18 15.70 -9.50
CA TYR A 247 -0.19 16.67 -10.60
C TYR A 247 -1.30 17.69 -10.44
N ARG A 248 -2.51 17.22 -10.13
CA ARG A 248 -3.65 18.09 -9.84
C ARG A 248 -3.37 19.02 -8.66
N PHE A 249 -2.78 18.51 -7.59
CA PHE A 249 -2.45 19.29 -6.38
C PHE A 249 -1.46 20.41 -6.67
N VAL A 250 -0.43 20.13 -7.48
CA VAL A 250 0.64 21.10 -7.80
C VAL A 250 0.34 21.95 -9.04
N GLY A 251 -0.80 21.74 -9.71
CA GLY A 251 -1.18 22.43 -10.93
C GLY A 251 -0.32 22.08 -12.15
N HIS A 252 0.27 20.88 -12.19
CA HIS A 252 1.09 20.44 -13.33
C HIS A 252 0.21 19.96 -14.49
N PRO A 253 0.53 20.29 -15.76
CA PRO A 253 -0.22 19.81 -16.92
C PRO A 253 -0.31 18.27 -17.00
N PRO A 254 -1.42 17.71 -17.52
CA PRO A 254 -1.63 16.26 -17.53
C PRO A 254 -0.90 15.52 -18.66
N ASP A 255 -0.06 16.17 -19.46
CA ASP A 255 0.53 15.59 -20.68
C ASP A 255 1.32 14.30 -20.39
N ASP A 256 2.15 14.30 -19.34
CA ASP A 256 2.89 13.09 -18.94
C ASP A 256 1.95 11.97 -18.46
N LEU A 257 0.79 12.31 -17.90
CA LEU A 257 -0.19 11.32 -17.44
C LEU A 257 -0.81 10.57 -18.62
N LEU A 258 -1.02 11.23 -19.76
CA LEU A 258 -1.50 10.58 -20.97
C LEU A 258 -0.47 9.58 -21.49
N GLY A 259 0.81 9.96 -21.50
CA GLY A 259 1.91 9.06 -21.86
C GLY A 259 2.03 7.87 -20.91
N ALA A 260 1.90 8.09 -19.60
CA ALA A 260 1.88 7.04 -18.60
C ALA A 260 0.69 6.08 -18.80
N GLU A 261 -0.51 6.60 -19.04
CA GLU A 261 -1.71 5.80 -19.26
C GLU A 261 -1.60 4.89 -20.48
N VAL A 262 -1.04 5.40 -21.59
CA VAL A 262 -0.80 4.59 -22.79
C VAL A 262 0.14 3.42 -22.49
N LYS A 263 1.22 3.66 -21.74
CA LYS A 263 2.19 2.61 -21.37
C LYS A 263 1.60 1.58 -20.42
N ILE A 264 0.80 2.02 -19.45
CA ILE A 264 0.09 1.14 -18.52
C ILE A 264 -0.88 0.25 -19.28
N ARG A 265 -1.71 0.81 -20.17
CA ARG A 265 -2.62 0.02 -21.00
C ARG A 265 -1.86 -0.95 -21.91
N ALA A 266 -0.72 -0.54 -22.47
CA ALA A 266 0.11 -1.41 -23.28
C ALA A 266 0.68 -2.60 -22.49
N LEU A 267 1.08 -2.40 -21.24
CA LEU A 267 1.47 -3.47 -20.33
C LEU A 267 0.28 -4.38 -19.99
N GLU A 268 -0.85 -3.81 -19.58
CA GLU A 268 -2.05 -4.57 -19.22
C GLU A 268 -2.55 -5.44 -20.37
N ASN A 269 -2.50 -4.93 -21.62
CA ASN A 269 -2.83 -5.71 -22.81
C ASN A 269 -1.94 -6.96 -23.01
N LYS A 270 -0.70 -6.95 -22.51
CA LYS A 270 0.22 -8.11 -22.59
C LYS A 270 -0.11 -9.17 -21.55
N PHE A 271 -0.82 -8.81 -20.47
CA PHE A 271 -1.41 -9.79 -19.57
C PHE A 271 -2.53 -10.58 -20.25
N GLY A 272 -3.03 -10.08 -21.39
CA GLY A 272 -4.03 -10.75 -22.20
C GLY A 272 -5.34 -10.90 -21.45
N MET A 273 -6.02 -12.01 -21.70
CA MET A 273 -7.33 -12.33 -21.11
C MET A 273 -7.17 -13.25 -19.90
N ALA A 274 -6.12 -13.08 -19.08
CA ALA A 274 -5.79 -14.02 -18.01
C ALA A 274 -6.95 -14.24 -17.02
N TYR A 275 -7.71 -13.18 -16.73
CA TYR A 275 -8.88 -13.25 -15.87
C TYR A 275 -10.02 -14.04 -16.52
N GLU A 276 -10.34 -13.73 -17.78
CA GLU A 276 -11.40 -14.43 -18.53
C GLU A 276 -11.03 -15.88 -18.83
N GLU A 277 -9.77 -16.18 -19.10
CA GLU A 277 -9.27 -17.54 -19.26
C GLU A 277 -9.44 -18.35 -17.97
N TRP A 278 -9.12 -17.75 -16.82
CA TRP A 278 -9.41 -18.37 -15.52
C TRP A 278 -10.91 -18.57 -15.32
N LEU A 279 -11.75 -17.56 -15.56
CA LEU A 279 -13.20 -17.69 -15.43
C LEU A 279 -13.75 -18.80 -16.32
N ASN A 280 -13.29 -18.89 -17.56
CA ASN A 280 -13.72 -19.92 -18.49
C ASN A 280 -13.26 -21.32 -18.06
N CYS A 281 -12.06 -21.45 -17.51
CA CYS A 281 -11.53 -22.72 -17.01
C CYS A 281 -12.24 -23.17 -15.71
N GLU A 282 -12.68 -22.22 -14.89
CA GLU A 282 -13.22 -22.47 -13.56
C GLU A 282 -14.75 -22.67 -13.56
N TYR A 283 -15.46 -21.97 -14.44
CA TYR A 283 -16.91 -21.83 -14.39
C TYR A 283 -17.64 -22.09 -15.71
N ARG A 284 -16.96 -22.43 -16.82
CA ARG A 284 -17.71 -22.96 -17.95
C ARG A 284 -18.21 -24.34 -17.59
N ASP A 285 -19.53 -24.48 -17.57
CA ASP A 285 -20.24 -25.75 -17.55
C ASP A 285 -19.72 -26.63 -18.71
N GLU A 286 -19.52 -27.92 -18.44
CA GLU A 286 -19.50 -28.96 -19.48
C GLU A 286 -20.85 -28.99 -20.23
#